data_AF-A0A915ERE9-F1
#
_entry.id   AF-A0A915ERE9-F1
#
_cell.length_a   1.000
_cell.length_b   1.000
_cell.length_c   1.000
_cell.angle_alpha   90.00
_cell.angle_beta   90.00
_cell.angle_gamma   90.00
#
_symmetry.space_group_name_H-M   'P 1'
#
loop_
_entity.id
_entity.type
_entity.pdbx_description
1 polymer ?
#
loop_
_entity_poly.entity_id
_entity_poly.type
_entity_poly.pdbx_seq_one_letter_code
_entity_poly.pdbx_strand_id
1 'polypeptide(L)'
;MTSVAYAKRASVSCAMSPSIMDVASSAGLLSLNPSDLVFETSQFGIAYYDYVLSTVELDDPVESGDCSQSPSSSSFPGCQLILAKLDSTTNVEWFETVRVTPEVLTKHGIPSNELAMITMGVLIWREKIGKSKLLCLVKDLSDDSSVALEALKRATNKFKCLHHVLTLGSRRNSGASSCCSNSSYRSSISSTSSEGMKLRIMMCQSRSEINEIPSYVLRDTKMLLVPSSNPLLCLCFPLT
;
A
#
# COMPACT_ATOMS: atom_id res chain seq x y z
N MET A 1 27.13 12.45 53.23
CA MET A 1 26.20 11.40 52.77
C MET A 1 26.03 11.56 51.27
N THR A 2 26.66 10.69 50.49
CA THR A 2 26.71 10.68 49.03
C THR A 2 25.51 9.94 48.44
N SER A 3 24.74 10.60 47.59
CA SER A 3 23.63 9.99 46.84
C SER A 3 24.16 9.39 45.53
N VAL A 4 23.94 8.10 45.33
CA VAL A 4 24.35 7.33 44.15
C VAL A 4 23.28 7.49 43.07
N ALA A 5 23.62 8.14 41.96
CA ALA A 5 22.77 8.21 40.78
C ALA A 5 22.78 6.84 40.06
N TYR A 6 21.63 6.16 40.04
CA TYR A 6 21.44 4.99 39.18
C TYR A 6 21.23 5.45 37.73
N ALA A 7 22.29 5.33 36.93
CA ALA A 7 22.20 5.44 35.48
C ALA A 7 21.40 4.23 34.94
N LYS A 8 20.14 4.47 34.60
CA LYS A 8 19.29 3.51 33.89
C LYS A 8 19.87 3.32 32.49
N ARG A 9 20.60 2.21 32.28
CA ARG A 9 21.06 1.78 30.95
C ARG A 9 19.83 1.57 30.08
N ALA A 10 19.65 2.43 29.08
CA ALA A 10 18.73 2.17 27.99
C ALA A 10 19.22 0.95 27.23
N SER A 11 18.52 -0.17 27.36
CA SER A 11 18.64 -1.29 26.44
C SER A 11 18.10 -0.82 25.10
N VAL A 12 19.00 -0.51 24.17
CA VAL A 12 18.67 -0.32 22.76
C VAL A 12 18.23 -1.70 22.27
N SER A 13 16.92 -1.95 22.21
CA SER A 13 16.42 -3.06 21.42
C SER A 13 16.71 -2.69 19.97
N CYS A 14 17.75 -3.28 19.40
CA CYS A 14 17.92 -3.31 17.95
C CYS A 14 16.81 -4.22 17.40
N ALA A 15 15.57 -3.74 17.37
CA ALA A 15 14.57 -4.31 16.50
C ALA A 15 15.15 -4.21 15.09
N MET A 16 15.60 -5.35 14.54
CA MET A 16 16.14 -5.39 13.19
C MET A 16 15.07 -4.83 12.27
N SER A 17 15.34 -3.68 11.66
CA SER A 17 14.45 -3.14 10.66
C SER A 17 14.31 -4.18 9.55
N PRO A 18 13.09 -4.50 9.10
CA PRO A 18 12.90 -5.54 8.10
C PRO A 18 13.72 -5.21 6.85
N SER A 19 14.26 -6.26 6.23
CA SER A 19 15.02 -6.11 4.99
C SER A 19 14.15 -5.43 3.95
N ILE A 20 14.76 -4.62 3.07
CA ILE A 20 14.05 -4.05 1.93
C ILE A 20 13.36 -5.14 1.09
N MET A 21 13.97 -6.33 1.02
CA MET A 21 13.44 -7.46 0.30
C MET A 21 12.15 -7.99 0.95
N ASP A 22 12.13 -8.08 2.28
CA ASP A 22 10.95 -8.53 3.03
C ASP A 22 9.80 -7.54 2.86
N VAL A 23 10.10 -6.24 3.00
CA VAL A 23 9.14 -5.15 2.79
C VAL A 23 8.59 -5.17 1.36
N ALA A 24 9.45 -5.29 0.35
CA ALA A 24 9.04 -5.33 -1.05
C ALA A 24 8.21 -6.58 -1.39
N SER A 25 8.56 -7.73 -0.78
CA SER A 25 7.79 -8.97 -0.92
C SER A 25 6.40 -8.82 -0.33
N SER A 26 6.30 -8.36 0.92
CA SER A 26 5.04 -8.17 1.63
C SER A 26 4.15 -7.11 0.96
N ALA A 27 4.76 -6.10 0.35
CA ALA A 27 4.08 -5.06 -0.42
C ALA A 27 3.62 -5.52 -1.81
N GLY A 28 3.96 -6.75 -2.23
CA GLY A 28 3.62 -7.29 -3.53
C GLY A 28 4.41 -6.70 -4.70
N LEU A 29 5.46 -5.90 -4.44
CA LEU A 29 6.33 -5.34 -5.48
C LEU A 29 7.05 -6.43 -6.27
N LEU A 30 7.41 -7.53 -5.60
CA LEU A 30 8.05 -8.70 -6.23
C LEU A 30 7.09 -9.56 -7.07
N SER A 31 5.79 -9.38 -6.89
CA SER A 31 4.75 -10.11 -7.62
C SER A 31 4.39 -9.45 -8.96
N LEU A 32 4.88 -8.22 -9.20
CA LEU A 32 4.63 -7.47 -10.41
C LEU A 32 5.41 -8.04 -11.60
N ASN A 33 4.72 -8.21 -12.73
CA ASN A 33 5.37 -8.44 -14.00
C ASN A 33 5.74 -7.10 -14.65
N PRO A 34 6.75 -7.06 -15.55
CA PRO A 34 7.05 -5.84 -16.32
C PRO A 34 5.85 -5.26 -17.08
N SER A 35 4.92 -6.11 -17.53
CA SER A 35 3.66 -5.69 -18.17
C SER A 35 2.74 -4.92 -17.24
N ASP A 36 2.79 -5.18 -15.93
CA ASP A 36 1.94 -4.53 -14.93
C ASP A 36 2.43 -3.10 -14.62
N LEU A 37 3.67 -2.79 -14.97
CA LEU A 37 4.29 -1.48 -14.81
C LEU A 37 4.07 -0.55 -16.00
N VAL A 38 3.41 -1.06 -17.03
CA VAL A 38 3.13 -0.37 -18.28
C VAL A 38 1.61 -0.20 -18.41
N PHE A 39 1.19 0.93 -18.96
CA PHE A 39 -0.15 1.05 -19.52
C PHE A 39 -0.09 1.69 -20.91
N GLU A 40 -0.97 1.22 -21.80
CA GLU A 40 -1.08 1.76 -23.14
C GLU A 40 -1.75 3.14 -23.08
N THR A 41 -1.01 4.18 -23.50
CA THR A 41 -1.64 5.48 -23.76
C THR A 41 -1.93 5.58 -25.26
N SER A 42 -3.20 5.75 -25.59
CA SER A 42 -3.71 5.77 -26.98
C SER A 42 -3.09 6.83 -27.89
N GLN A 43 -2.36 7.81 -27.34
CA GLN A 43 -1.76 8.91 -28.10
C GLN A 43 -0.22 8.98 -28.07
N PHE A 44 0.48 8.28 -27.17
CA PHE A 44 1.92 8.49 -26.97
C PHE A 44 2.76 7.21 -26.79
N GLY A 45 2.20 6.04 -27.06
CA GLY A 45 2.91 4.76 -26.94
C GLY A 45 2.90 4.19 -25.52
N ILE A 46 3.98 3.49 -25.15
CA ILE A 46 4.18 2.80 -23.87
C ILE A 46 4.47 3.84 -22.77
N ALA A 47 3.61 3.91 -21.76
CA ALA A 47 3.82 4.74 -20.57
C ALA A 47 4.07 3.86 -19.34
N TYR A 48 5.03 4.26 -18.50
CA TYR A 48 5.35 3.61 -17.23
C TYR A 48 4.76 4.39 -16.06
N TYR A 49 4.49 3.71 -14.94
CA TYR A 49 4.18 4.38 -13.69
C TYR A 49 5.42 5.05 -13.10
N ASP A 50 5.22 6.21 -12.48
CA ASP A 50 6.28 6.92 -11.75
C ASP A 50 6.40 6.39 -10.32
N TYR A 51 5.27 5.93 -9.74
CA TYR A 51 5.18 5.48 -8.36
C TYR A 51 4.34 4.21 -8.21
N VAL A 52 4.69 3.41 -7.21
CA VAL A 52 3.89 2.28 -6.72
C VAL A 52 3.56 2.50 -5.25
N LEU A 53 2.30 2.40 -4.88
CA LEU A 53 1.81 2.56 -3.51
C LEU A 53 1.15 1.26 -3.05
N SER A 54 1.53 0.78 -1.88
CA SER A 54 1.06 -0.50 -1.33
C SER A 54 0.95 -0.47 0.19
N THR A 55 0.26 -1.47 0.74
CA THR A 55 0.05 -1.71 2.17
C THR A 55 0.70 -3.03 2.59
N VAL A 56 1.35 -3.02 3.75
CA VAL A 56 1.87 -4.21 4.43
C VAL A 56 1.22 -4.30 5.80
N GLU A 57 0.61 -5.44 6.10
CA GLU A 57 0.14 -5.75 7.44
C GLU A 57 1.35 -6.03 8.32
N LEU A 58 1.39 -5.43 9.50
CA LEU A 58 2.43 -5.68 10.49
C LEU A 58 1.89 -6.71 11.48
N ASP A 59 2.51 -7.88 11.50
CA ASP A 59 2.33 -8.80 12.62
C ASP A 59 3.02 -8.16 13.83
N ASP A 60 2.26 -7.50 14.70
CA ASP A 60 2.83 -7.07 15.98
C ASP A 60 3.25 -8.32 16.76
N PRO A 61 4.53 -8.46 17.17
CA PRO A 61 4.88 -9.45 18.15
C PRO A 61 4.15 -9.03 19.42
N VAL A 62 3.12 -9.77 19.78
CA VAL A 62 2.50 -9.71 21.10
C VAL A 62 3.63 -9.90 22.11
N GLU A 63 4.12 -8.81 22.70
CA GLU A 63 4.88 -8.88 23.95
C GLU A 63 3.89 -9.38 25.00
N SER A 64 3.75 -10.70 25.05
CA SER A 64 2.95 -11.42 26.03
C SER A 64 3.56 -11.19 27.40
N GLY A 65 2.97 -10.25 28.12
CA GLY A 65 3.18 -10.00 29.53
C GLY A 65 1.85 -9.79 30.24
N ASP A 66 0.88 -10.68 30.02
CA ASP A 66 -0.08 -11.13 31.05
C ASP A 66 -1.09 -12.14 30.46
N CYS A 67 -1.04 -13.38 30.96
CA CYS A 67 -1.94 -14.47 30.59
C CYS A 67 -3.27 -14.34 31.35
N SER A 68 -4.16 -13.44 30.93
CA SER A 68 -5.59 -13.57 31.22
C SER A 68 -6.39 -12.55 30.42
N GLN A 69 -6.71 -12.86 29.16
CA GLN A 69 -7.92 -12.36 28.51
C GLN A 69 -8.22 -13.16 27.22
N SER A 70 -9.47 -13.56 27.12
CA SER A 70 -10.14 -14.24 26.00
C SER A 70 -10.02 -13.50 24.67
N PRO A 71 -10.15 -14.18 23.51
CA PRO A 71 -10.10 -13.55 22.19
C PRO A 71 -11.43 -12.86 21.92
N SER A 72 -11.57 -11.61 22.35
CA SER A 72 -12.75 -10.80 22.11
C SER A 72 -12.38 -9.35 21.81
N SER A 73 -11.71 -9.12 20.69
CA SER A 73 -11.92 -7.94 19.84
C SER A 73 -11.09 -8.07 18.56
N SER A 74 -11.75 -7.85 17.44
CA SER A 74 -11.20 -7.73 16.08
C SER A 74 -10.28 -6.50 15.97
N SER A 75 -9.16 -6.50 16.67
CA SER A 75 -8.16 -5.44 16.54
C SER A 75 -7.42 -5.66 15.24
N PHE A 76 -7.64 -4.77 14.27
CA PHE A 76 -6.88 -4.77 13.03
C PHE A 76 -5.38 -4.64 13.39
N PRO A 77 -4.50 -5.52 12.89
CA PRO A 77 -3.06 -5.37 13.12
C PRO A 77 -2.60 -4.03 12.54
N GLY A 78 -1.57 -3.40 13.12
CA GLY A 78 -1.01 -2.19 12.52
C GLY A 78 -0.64 -2.41 11.05
N CYS A 79 -0.63 -1.35 10.25
CA CYS A 79 -0.20 -1.45 8.85
C CYS A 79 0.92 -0.47 8.54
N GLN A 80 1.74 -0.82 7.56
CA GLN A 80 2.76 0.02 7.00
C GLN A 80 2.38 0.36 5.57
N LEU A 81 2.26 1.66 5.30
CA LEU A 81 2.13 2.18 3.95
C LEU A 81 3.49 2.35 3.33
N ILE A 82 3.61 2.01 2.05
CA ILE A 82 4.87 2.05 1.31
C ILE A 82 4.63 2.77 -0.01
N LEU A 83 5.45 3.80 -0.27
CA LEU A 83 5.56 4.44 -1.57
C LEU A 83 6.93 4.12 -2.17
N ALA A 84 6.95 3.51 -3.35
CA ALA A 84 8.16 3.30 -4.13
C ALA A 84 8.15 4.21 -5.36
N LYS A 85 9.25 4.91 -5.63
CA LYS A 85 9.46 5.62 -6.90
C LYS A 85 10.20 4.73 -7.88
N LEU A 86 9.72 4.72 -9.11
CA LEU A 86 10.35 4.04 -10.23
C LEU A 86 11.21 5.02 -11.04
N ASP A 87 12.34 4.55 -11.55
CA ASP A 87 13.12 5.26 -12.55
C ASP A 87 12.60 5.01 -13.98
N SER A 88 13.23 5.64 -14.98
CA SER A 88 12.88 5.47 -16.41
C SER A 88 13.06 4.05 -16.93
N THR A 89 13.75 3.19 -16.18
CA THR A 89 14.01 1.78 -16.49
C THR A 89 13.23 0.85 -15.55
N THR A 90 12.21 1.37 -14.86
CA THR A 90 11.32 0.63 -13.94
C THR A 90 12.01 0.03 -12.71
N ASN A 91 13.21 0.50 -12.36
CA ASN A 91 13.86 0.11 -11.10
C ASN A 91 13.34 0.98 -9.95
N VAL A 92 13.39 0.45 -8.74
CA VAL A 92 13.09 1.21 -7.53
C VAL A 92 14.25 2.18 -7.24
N GLU A 93 14.01 3.47 -7.42
CA GLU A 93 14.97 4.55 -7.15
C GLU A 93 15.06 4.82 -5.64
N TRP A 94 13.91 4.94 -4.99
CA TRP A 94 13.80 5.12 -3.55
C TRP A 94 12.45 4.59 -3.05
N PHE A 95 12.39 4.32 -1.75
CA PHE A 95 11.15 3.98 -1.08
C PHE A 95 11.00 4.73 0.23
N GLU A 96 9.75 4.97 0.61
CA GLU A 96 9.41 5.55 1.88
C GLU A 96 8.23 4.86 2.52
N THR A 97 8.33 4.74 3.83
CA THR A 97 7.35 4.01 4.63
C THR A 97 6.75 4.90 5.69
N VAL A 98 5.50 4.62 6.06
CA VAL A 98 4.85 5.22 7.21
C VAL A 98 4.05 4.17 7.94
N ARG A 99 4.20 4.09 9.26
CA ARG A 99 3.44 3.17 10.10
C ARG A 99 2.12 3.83 10.48
N VAL A 100 1.04 3.07 10.33
CA VAL A 100 -0.31 3.44 10.74
C VAL A 100 -0.74 2.44 11.80
N THR A 101 -0.76 2.90 13.05
CA THR A 101 -1.12 2.04 14.19
C THR A 101 -2.64 1.95 14.32
N PRO A 102 -3.19 0.85 14.89
CA PRO A 102 -4.63 0.72 15.07
C PRO A 102 -5.21 1.82 15.95
N GLU A 103 -4.46 2.33 16.94
CA GLU A 103 -4.91 3.42 17.81
C GLU A 103 -5.18 4.70 17.02
N VAL A 104 -4.38 5.00 16.00
CA VAL A 104 -4.59 6.17 15.13
C VAL A 104 -5.88 5.99 14.33
N LEU A 105 -6.14 4.80 13.80
CA LEU A 105 -7.35 4.50 13.04
C LEU A 105 -8.60 4.61 13.90
N THR A 106 -8.60 3.96 15.07
CA THR A 106 -9.73 3.98 16.01
C THR A 106 -10.00 5.39 16.54
N LYS A 107 -8.95 6.13 16.95
CA LYS A 107 -9.09 7.49 17.47
C LYS A 107 -9.70 8.45 16.45
N HIS A 108 -9.35 8.28 15.18
CA HIS A 108 -9.86 9.16 14.11
C HIS A 108 -11.13 8.63 13.43
N GLY A 109 -11.53 7.39 13.70
CA GLY A 109 -12.69 6.74 13.08
C GLY A 109 -12.46 6.46 11.59
N ILE A 110 -11.23 6.08 11.23
CA ILE A 110 -10.85 5.76 9.86
C ILE A 110 -11.04 4.25 9.65
N PRO A 111 -11.74 3.82 8.58
CA PRO A 111 -11.86 2.40 8.25
C PRO A 111 -10.49 1.75 8.04
N SER A 112 -10.30 0.55 8.57
CA SER A 112 -9.04 -0.20 8.48
C SER A 112 -8.94 -1.07 7.21
N ASN A 113 -9.57 -0.67 6.10
CA ASN A 113 -9.46 -1.42 4.84
C ASN A 113 -8.26 -0.92 4.01
N GLU A 114 -7.74 -1.76 3.11
CA GLU A 114 -6.54 -1.42 2.33
C GLU A 114 -6.75 -0.15 1.49
N LEU A 115 -7.90 0.01 0.84
CA LEU A 115 -8.18 1.22 0.06
C LEU A 115 -8.22 2.51 0.88
N ALA A 116 -8.69 2.46 2.12
CA ALA A 116 -8.63 3.57 3.06
C ALA A 116 -7.17 3.93 3.36
N MET A 117 -6.33 2.92 3.54
CA MET A 117 -4.91 3.10 3.78
C MET A 117 -4.23 3.68 2.53
N ILE A 118 -4.51 3.16 1.35
CA ILE A 118 -4.02 3.71 0.06
C ILE A 118 -4.47 5.17 -0.10
N THR A 119 -5.74 5.48 0.21
CA THR A 119 -6.26 6.86 0.18
C THR A 119 -5.50 7.78 1.15
N MET A 120 -5.19 7.28 2.35
CA MET A 120 -4.33 7.99 3.30
C MET A 120 -2.93 8.21 2.71
N GLY A 121 -2.33 7.19 2.10
CA GLY A 121 -1.03 7.30 1.43
C GLY A 121 -1.00 8.40 0.38
N VAL A 122 -2.01 8.48 -0.49
CA VAL A 122 -2.14 9.56 -1.48
C VAL A 122 -2.09 10.94 -0.83
N LEU A 123 -2.72 11.12 0.33
CA LEU A 123 -2.73 12.38 1.07
C LEU A 123 -1.40 12.67 1.77
N ILE A 124 -0.75 11.66 2.33
CA ILE A 124 0.59 11.77 2.95
C ILE A 124 1.60 12.24 1.91
N TRP A 125 1.60 11.62 0.74
CA TRP A 125 2.59 11.85 -0.31
C TRP A 125 2.17 12.79 -1.42
N ARG A 126 1.09 13.56 -1.21
CA ARG A 126 0.47 14.43 -2.23
C ARG A 126 1.45 15.34 -2.98
N GLU A 127 2.48 15.84 -2.29
CA GLU A 127 3.48 16.73 -2.88
C GLU A 127 4.47 15.98 -3.79
N LYS A 128 4.68 14.69 -3.52
CA LYS A 128 5.59 13.82 -4.30
C LYS A 128 4.91 13.21 -5.52
N ILE A 129 3.66 12.78 -5.38
CA ILE A 129 2.90 12.07 -6.43
C ILE A 129 2.04 13.01 -7.31
N GLY A 130 2.01 14.31 -6.99
CA GLY A 130 1.20 15.27 -7.73
C GLY A 130 1.59 15.33 -9.20
N LYS A 131 0.59 15.23 -10.10
CA LYS A 131 0.77 15.13 -11.57
C LYS A 131 1.54 13.90 -12.05
N SER A 132 1.74 12.89 -11.20
CA SER A 132 2.42 11.65 -11.54
C SER A 132 1.45 10.50 -11.81
N LYS A 133 1.99 9.41 -12.36
CA LYS A 133 1.29 8.14 -12.60
C LYS A 133 1.56 7.19 -11.45
N LEU A 134 0.50 6.77 -10.78
CA LEU A 134 0.53 5.96 -9.57
C LEU A 134 -0.12 4.60 -9.81
N LEU A 135 0.59 3.53 -9.49
CA LEU A 135 0.04 2.18 -9.39
C LEU A 135 -0.27 1.88 -7.93
N CYS A 136 -1.54 1.70 -7.60
CA CYS A 136 -1.98 1.29 -6.27
C CYS A 136 -2.13 -0.23 -6.24
N LEU A 137 -1.39 -0.90 -5.36
CA LEU A 137 -1.50 -2.33 -5.13
C LEU A 137 -2.41 -2.60 -3.95
N VAL A 138 -3.39 -3.48 -4.18
CA VAL A 138 -4.36 -3.92 -3.18
C VAL A 138 -4.37 -5.44 -3.19
N LYS A 139 -4.35 -6.11 -2.04
CA LYS A 139 -4.40 -7.56 -1.94
C LYS A 139 -5.81 -8.08 -2.15
N ASP A 140 -6.78 -7.47 -1.48
CA ASP A 140 -8.19 -7.85 -1.54
C ASP A 140 -9.10 -6.64 -1.77
N LEU A 141 -9.97 -6.76 -2.78
CA LEU A 141 -10.94 -5.75 -3.12
C LEU A 141 -12.33 -6.30 -2.80
N SER A 142 -12.88 -5.92 -1.64
CA SER A 142 -14.22 -6.33 -1.22
C SER A 142 -15.30 -5.64 -2.05
N ASP A 143 -16.46 -6.28 -2.24
CA ASP A 143 -17.58 -5.75 -3.02
C ASP A 143 -18.15 -4.42 -2.44
N ASP A 144 -17.97 -4.19 -1.14
CA ASP A 144 -18.38 -2.95 -0.45
C ASP A 144 -17.38 -1.79 -0.60
N SER A 145 -16.32 -1.95 -1.41
CA SER A 145 -15.23 -0.98 -1.59
C SER A 145 -15.60 0.28 -2.40
N SER A 146 -16.85 0.42 -2.85
CA SER A 146 -17.30 1.54 -3.70
C SER A 146 -17.00 2.92 -3.10
N VAL A 147 -17.27 3.10 -1.80
CA VAL A 147 -17.02 4.38 -1.09
C VAL A 147 -15.53 4.67 -1.01
N ALA A 148 -14.71 3.65 -0.72
CA ALA A 148 -13.26 3.81 -0.61
C ALA A 148 -12.59 4.07 -1.98
N LEU A 149 -13.11 3.48 -3.06
CA LEU A 149 -12.66 3.78 -4.42
C LEU A 149 -13.02 5.21 -4.84
N GLU A 150 -14.23 5.69 -4.53
CA GLU A 150 -14.61 7.08 -4.80
C GLU A 150 -13.77 8.07 -3.98
N ALA A 151 -13.47 7.74 -2.72
CA ALA A 151 -12.55 8.50 -1.89
C ALA A 151 -11.13 8.57 -2.50
N LEU A 152 -10.62 7.44 -2.99
CA LEU A 152 -9.33 7.37 -3.67
C LEU A 152 -9.33 8.25 -4.93
N LYS A 153 -10.33 8.09 -5.82
CA LYS A 153 -10.45 8.90 -7.05
C LYS A 153 -10.46 10.38 -6.75
N ARG A 154 -11.22 10.81 -5.74
CA ARG A 154 -11.29 12.20 -5.28
C ARG A 154 -9.93 12.71 -4.78
N ALA A 155 -9.22 11.91 -3.99
CA ALA A 155 -7.90 12.25 -3.49
C ALA A 155 -6.90 12.42 -4.65
N THR A 156 -6.82 11.44 -5.55
CA THR A 156 -5.87 11.46 -6.67
C THR A 156 -6.19 12.57 -7.66
N ASN A 157 -7.47 12.82 -7.95
CA ASN A 157 -7.90 13.86 -8.88
C ASN A 157 -7.54 15.27 -8.40
N LYS A 158 -7.69 15.55 -7.10
CA LYS A 158 -7.29 16.83 -6.50
C LYS A 158 -5.82 17.17 -6.79
N PHE A 159 -4.96 16.16 -6.86
CA PHE A 159 -3.53 16.33 -7.14
C PHE A 159 -3.16 16.04 -8.60
N LYS A 160 -4.15 15.86 -9.49
CA LYS A 160 -3.99 15.51 -10.91
C LYS A 160 -3.14 14.25 -11.10
N CYS A 161 -3.22 13.32 -10.16
CA CYS A 161 -2.51 12.06 -10.20
C CYS A 161 -3.32 11.04 -11.00
N LEU A 162 -2.70 10.47 -12.04
CA LEU A 162 -3.28 9.34 -12.76
C LEU A 162 -3.06 8.09 -11.91
N HIS A 163 -4.12 7.36 -11.60
CA HIS A 163 -4.05 6.23 -10.69
C HIS A 163 -4.68 5.00 -11.34
N HIS A 164 -4.07 3.83 -11.14
CA HIS A 164 -4.67 2.54 -11.44
C HIS A 164 -4.61 1.66 -10.19
N VAL A 165 -5.67 0.91 -9.93
CA VAL A 165 -5.73 -0.05 -8.81
C VAL A 165 -5.54 -1.45 -9.39
N LEU A 166 -4.52 -2.15 -8.90
CA LEU A 166 -4.22 -3.53 -9.28
C LEU A 166 -4.41 -4.45 -8.07
N THR A 167 -5.30 -5.44 -8.21
CA THR A 167 -5.55 -6.44 -7.18
C THR A 167 -4.57 -7.60 -7.32
N LEU A 168 -3.72 -7.83 -6.31
CA LEU A 168 -2.69 -8.87 -6.30
C LEU A 168 -3.29 -10.29 -6.12
N GLY A 169 -4.52 -10.39 -5.60
CA GLY A 169 -5.18 -11.63 -5.19
C GLY A 169 -5.95 -12.44 -6.26
N SER A 170 -5.85 -12.14 -7.56
CA SER A 170 -6.58 -12.93 -8.56
C SER A 170 -5.85 -13.12 -9.90
N ARG A 171 -4.55 -13.41 -9.87
CA ARG A 171 -4.01 -14.22 -10.97
C ARG A 171 -4.57 -15.62 -10.77
N ARG A 172 -5.65 -15.94 -11.50
CA ARG A 172 -6.13 -17.32 -11.66
C ARG A 172 -4.89 -18.15 -12.03
N ASN A 173 -4.41 -18.96 -11.09
CA ASN A 173 -3.90 -20.27 -11.46
C ASN A 173 -5.07 -20.93 -12.18
N SER A 174 -5.06 -20.90 -13.51
CA SER A 174 -5.94 -21.71 -14.36
C SER A 174 -5.57 -23.17 -14.14
N GLY A 175 -6.04 -23.71 -13.02
CA GLY A 175 -5.71 -25.01 -12.48
C GLY A 175 -6.67 -25.43 -11.37
N ALA A 176 -7.95 -25.09 -11.48
CA ALA A 176 -9.04 -25.79 -10.81
C ALA A 176 -10.36 -25.52 -11.55
N SER A 177 -11.02 -26.61 -11.89
CA SER A 177 -12.19 -26.78 -12.74
C SER A 177 -13.52 -26.45 -12.06
N SER A 178 -14.42 -25.77 -12.78
CA SER A 178 -15.85 -26.12 -12.86
C SER A 178 -16.50 -25.44 -14.07
N CYS A 179 -16.92 -26.27 -15.04
CA CYS A 179 -17.96 -26.14 -16.08
C CYS A 179 -18.32 -24.74 -16.64
N CYS A 180 -18.37 -24.43 -17.94
CA CYS A 180 -18.77 -25.26 -19.10
C CYS A 180 -18.48 -24.55 -20.45
N SER A 181 -18.22 -25.38 -21.48
CA SER A 181 -18.48 -25.21 -22.94
C SER A 181 -17.42 -24.58 -23.88
N ASN A 182 -16.80 -25.48 -24.67
CA ASN A 182 -16.31 -25.41 -26.07
C ASN A 182 -15.63 -24.12 -26.60
N SER A 183 -14.45 -24.13 -27.22
CA SER A 183 -14.02 -25.02 -28.31
C SER A 183 -12.49 -24.98 -28.53
N SER A 184 -12.02 -26.08 -29.11
CA SER A 184 -10.66 -26.52 -29.41
C SER A 184 -9.79 -25.53 -30.20
N TYR A 185 -8.54 -25.31 -29.76
CA TYR A 185 -7.32 -25.41 -30.60
C TYR A 185 -6.11 -25.72 -29.71
N ARG A 186 -5.36 -26.77 -30.08
CA ARG A 186 -4.11 -27.20 -29.45
C ARG A 186 -2.95 -26.27 -29.83
N SER A 187 -2.11 -25.93 -28.86
CA SER A 187 -0.64 -25.78 -29.02
C SER A 187 -0.03 -25.78 -27.61
N SER A 188 0.48 -26.94 -27.18
CA SER A 188 1.91 -27.24 -27.02
C SER A 188 2.63 -26.46 -25.90
N ILE A 189 2.87 -27.17 -24.79
CA ILE A 189 4.11 -27.26 -24.01
C ILE A 189 5.09 -26.09 -24.20
N SER A 190 5.27 -25.30 -23.15
CA SER A 190 6.60 -24.83 -22.74
C SER A 190 6.66 -24.66 -21.22
N SER A 191 6.98 -25.77 -20.56
CA SER A 191 7.58 -25.78 -19.22
C SER A 191 9.01 -25.24 -19.32
N THR A 192 9.16 -23.96 -19.65
CA THR A 192 10.44 -23.27 -19.71
C THR A 192 10.29 -21.95 -18.97
N SER A 193 10.82 -21.93 -17.74
CA SER A 193 11.59 -20.79 -17.24
C SER A 193 11.04 -19.40 -17.59
N SER A 194 9.87 -19.04 -17.07
CA SER A 194 9.50 -17.62 -16.97
C SER A 194 10.10 -16.98 -15.70
N GLU A 195 11.38 -17.27 -15.42
CA GLU A 195 12.28 -16.33 -14.74
C GLU A 195 12.64 -15.16 -15.69
N GLY A 196 11.73 -14.81 -16.61
CA GLY A 196 11.83 -13.66 -17.47
C GLY A 196 11.60 -12.41 -16.64
N MET A 197 12.70 -11.78 -16.22
CA MET A 197 12.76 -10.47 -15.56
C MET A 197 11.70 -10.28 -14.47
N LYS A 198 11.81 -11.06 -13.38
CA LYS A 198 11.34 -10.55 -12.09
C LYS A 198 11.99 -9.18 -11.89
N LEU A 199 11.19 -8.18 -11.51
CA LEU A 199 11.64 -6.83 -11.19
C LEU A 199 13.00 -6.94 -10.48
N ARG A 200 14.08 -6.49 -11.13
CA ARG A 200 15.41 -6.36 -10.50
C ARG A 200 15.32 -5.20 -9.52
N ILE A 201 14.54 -5.38 -8.46
CA ILE A 201 14.69 -4.61 -7.26
C ILE A 201 16.10 -4.94 -6.79
N MET A 202 16.97 -3.94 -6.77
CA MET A 202 17.90 -3.66 -5.67
C MET A 202 19.04 -2.78 -6.19
N MET A 203 18.69 -1.57 -6.63
CA MET A 203 19.54 -0.41 -6.37
C MET A 203 18.65 0.68 -5.78
N CYS A 204 17.86 0.32 -4.76
CA CYS A 204 17.19 1.33 -3.96
C CYS A 204 18.28 2.25 -3.41
N GLN A 205 18.31 3.48 -3.90
CA GLN A 205 19.36 4.43 -3.58
C GLN A 205 19.10 5.08 -2.22
N SER A 206 17.83 5.24 -1.84
CA SER A 206 17.45 5.85 -0.57
C SER A 206 16.19 5.24 0.05
N ARG A 207 16.21 5.18 1.38
CA ARG A 207 15.11 4.76 2.25
C ARG A 207 14.78 5.89 3.21
N SER A 208 13.51 6.25 3.34
CA SER A 208 13.04 7.12 4.42
C SER A 208 11.84 6.53 5.15
N GLU A 209 11.65 6.94 6.40
CA GLU A 209 10.49 6.58 7.20
C GLU A 209 9.87 7.86 7.77
N ILE A 210 8.57 8.03 7.58
CA ILE A 210 7.81 9.12 8.20
C ILE A 210 7.37 8.62 9.58
N ASN A 211 7.88 9.27 10.62
CA ASN A 211 7.63 8.87 12.01
C ASN A 211 6.22 9.25 12.50
N GLU A 212 5.63 10.32 11.96
CA GLU A 212 4.34 10.83 12.41
C GLU A 212 3.46 11.23 11.21
N ILE A 213 2.21 10.77 11.21
CA ILE A 213 1.23 11.12 10.19
C ILE A 213 0.68 12.52 10.49
N PRO A 214 0.78 13.49 9.57
CA PRO A 214 0.30 14.83 9.84
C PRO A 214 -1.21 14.86 10.13
N SER A 215 -1.63 15.60 11.14
CA SER A 215 -3.05 15.68 11.59
C SER A 215 -4.03 16.13 10.51
N TYR A 216 -3.58 16.94 9.55
CA TYR A 216 -4.43 17.34 8.41
C TYR A 216 -4.72 16.16 7.48
N VAL A 217 -3.79 15.21 7.33
CA VAL A 217 -4.00 14.00 6.52
C VAL A 217 -5.06 13.14 7.18
N LEU A 218 -4.95 12.87 8.48
CA LEU A 218 -5.93 12.08 9.23
C LEU A 218 -7.35 12.68 9.11
N ARG A 219 -7.44 14.02 9.17
CA ARG A 219 -8.70 14.74 8.97
C ARG A 219 -9.24 14.56 7.55
N ASP A 220 -8.42 14.80 6.54
CA ASP A 220 -8.80 14.69 5.12
C ASP A 220 -9.19 13.26 4.74
N THR A 221 -8.44 12.27 5.21
CA THR A 221 -8.73 10.84 5.05
C THR A 221 -10.09 10.49 5.63
N LYS A 222 -10.37 10.91 6.87
CA LYS A 222 -11.67 10.71 7.51
C LYS A 222 -12.80 11.33 6.69
N MET A 223 -12.62 12.58 6.26
CA MET A 223 -13.64 13.29 5.47
C MET A 223 -13.95 12.54 4.18
N LEU A 224 -12.93 12.07 3.47
CA LEU A 224 -13.08 11.34 2.21
C LEU A 224 -13.77 9.99 2.37
N LEU A 225 -13.38 9.21 3.39
CA LEU A 225 -13.87 7.85 3.58
C LEU A 225 -15.20 7.76 4.32
N VAL A 226 -15.60 8.83 5.02
CA VAL A 226 -16.87 8.92 5.74
C VAL A 226 -17.61 10.15 5.19
N PRO A 227 -18.29 10.06 4.03
CA PRO A 227 -18.93 11.21 3.40
C PRO A 227 -20.01 11.88 4.27
N SER A 228 -20.63 11.12 5.18
CA SER A 228 -21.58 11.64 6.17
C SER A 228 -20.95 12.62 7.17
N SER A 229 -19.61 12.66 7.26
CA SER A 229 -18.89 13.53 8.19
C SER A 229 -18.68 14.95 7.68
N ASN A 230 -18.79 15.23 6.36
CA ASN A 230 -18.59 16.58 5.84
C ASN A 230 -19.33 16.87 4.52
N PRO A 231 -20.34 17.76 4.50
CA PRO A 231 -21.04 18.16 3.28
C PRO A 231 -20.19 18.99 2.29
N LEU A 232 -19.05 19.55 2.72
CA LEU A 232 -18.14 20.34 1.88
C LEU A 232 -17.13 19.47 1.11
N LEU A 233 -17.21 18.15 1.25
CA LEU A 233 -16.32 17.19 0.59
C LEU A 233 -16.22 17.43 -0.93
N CYS A 234 -17.33 17.75 -1.59
CA CYS A 234 -17.35 18.03 -3.03
C CYS A 234 -16.62 19.32 -3.43
N LEU A 235 -16.42 20.27 -2.50
CA LEU A 235 -15.67 21.50 -2.76
C LEU A 235 -14.16 21.29 -2.58
N CYS A 236 -13.78 20.55 -1.53
CA CYS A 236 -12.37 20.33 -1.21
C CYS A 236 -11.74 19.20 -2.04
N PHE A 237 -12.55 18.29 -2.58
CA PHE A 237 -12.14 17.12 -3.36
C PHE A 237 -13.17 16.80 -4.48
N PRO A 238 -13.05 17.46 -5.64
CA PRO A 238 -14.00 17.29 -6.73
C PRO A 238 -13.82 15.95 -7.49
N LEU A 239 -14.94 15.41 -7.97
CA LEU A 239 -15.00 14.34 -8.98
C LEU A 239 -15.13 15.01 -10.35
N THR A 240 -14.03 15.40 -10.97
CA THR A 240 -13.98 15.85 -12.38
C THR A 240 -13.30 14.84 -13.26
#